data_AF-U9T9S6-F1
#
_entry.id   AF-U9T9S6-F1
#
_cell.length_a   1.000
_cell.length_b   1.000
_cell.length_c   1.000
_cell.angle_alpha   90.00
_cell.angle_beta   90.00
_cell.angle_gamma   90.00
#
_symmetry.space_group_name_H-M   'P 1'
#
loop_
_entity.id
_entity.type
_entity.pdbx_description
1 polymer ?
#
loop_
_entity_poly.entity_id
_entity_poly.type
_entity_poly.pdbx_seq_one_letter_code
_entity_poly.pdbx_strand_id
1 'polypeptide(L)'
;MKKCPELKHLDMKSIKHQIFYFPEAKTCLESLCELECDTFIDSTFFYGLSHFCQRIQKLVIINMDTKLNNGIVKLIEVQKNLKHFEWE
;
A
#
# COMPACT_ATOMS: atom_id res chain seq x y z
N MET A 1 23.22 8.07 9.79
CA MET A 1 21.86 7.61 9.45
C MET A 1 21.99 6.34 8.61
N LYS A 2 21.48 5.20 9.08
CA LYS A 2 21.53 3.95 8.30
C LYS A 2 20.53 4.09 7.14
N LYS A 3 20.98 3.94 5.89
CA LYS A 3 20.08 3.85 4.74
C LYS A 3 19.18 2.63 4.98
N CYS A 4 17.85 2.83 5.02
CA CYS A 4 16.94 1.71 4.94
C CYS A 4 17.13 1.05 3.57
N PRO A 5 17.35 -0.28 3.50
CA PRO A 5 17.32 -0.99 2.23
C PRO A 5 15.94 -0.82 1.58
N GLU A 6 15.90 -0.80 0.25
CA GLU A 6 14.65 -0.59 -0.50
C GLU A 6 13.57 -1.60 -0.07
N LEU A 7 12.44 -1.08 0.40
CA LEU A 7 11.30 -1.90 0.82
C LEU A 7 10.52 -2.30 -0.42
N LYS A 8 10.76 -3.51 -0.92
CA LYS A 8 10.11 -4.00 -2.15
C LYS A 8 8.75 -4.64 -1.90
N HIS A 9 8.56 -5.25 -0.74
CA HIS A 9 7.35 -5.99 -0.39
C HIS A 9 6.84 -5.55 0.99
N LEU A 10 5.54 -5.33 1.10
CA LEU A 10 4.85 -4.99 2.35
C LEU A 10 3.57 -5.81 2.49
N ASP A 11 3.46 -6.55 3.58
CA ASP A 11 2.21 -7.18 4.03
C ASP A 11 1.60 -6.30 5.14
N MET A 12 0.39 -5.80 4.88
CA MET A 12 -0.32 -4.91 5.79
C MET A 12 -1.39 -5.57 6.65
N LYS A 13 -1.63 -6.89 6.53
CA LYS A 13 -2.72 -7.58 7.24
C LYS A 13 -2.71 -7.40 8.77
N SER A 14 -1.54 -7.13 9.34
CA SER A 14 -1.36 -6.96 10.80
C SER A 14 -1.12 -5.51 11.24
N ILE A 15 -1.16 -4.53 10.32
CA ILE A 15 -0.81 -3.15 10.62
C ILE A 15 -2.02 -2.41 11.21
N LYS A 16 -1.93 -2.09 12.51
CA LYS A 16 -2.99 -1.39 13.26
C LYS A 16 -2.73 0.11 13.46
N HIS A 17 -1.56 0.61 13.06
CA HIS A 17 -1.11 1.99 13.32
C HIS A 17 -0.55 2.66 12.05
N GLN A 18 -0.84 3.96 11.85
CA GLN A 18 -0.46 4.72 10.65
C GLN A 18 1.06 4.91 10.55
N ILE A 19 1.71 4.14 9.67
CA ILE A 19 3.17 4.14 9.46
C ILE A 19 3.65 5.39 8.68
N PHE A 20 2.73 6.12 8.04
CA PHE A 20 3.05 7.23 7.13
C PHE A 20 3.44 8.55 7.80
N TYR A 21 3.41 8.62 9.14
CA TYR A 21 3.85 9.82 9.88
C TYR A 21 5.37 9.98 9.94
N PHE A 22 6.13 8.99 9.51
CA PHE A 22 7.59 9.06 9.52
C PHE A 22 8.13 9.55 8.16
N PRO A 23 8.81 10.71 8.11
CA PRO A 23 9.41 11.23 6.87
C PRO A 23 10.31 10.21 6.16
N GLU A 24 11.01 9.38 6.93
CA GLU A 24 11.91 8.33 6.45
C GLU A 24 11.16 7.15 5.79
N ALA A 25 9.87 6.97 6.12
CA ALA A 25 9.04 5.96 5.48
C ALA A 25 8.78 6.32 4.01
N LYS A 26 8.74 7.61 3.65
CA LYS A 26 8.51 8.05 2.28
C LYS A 26 9.49 7.43 1.29
N THR A 27 10.79 7.55 1.54
CA THR A 27 11.83 7.01 0.65
C THR A 27 11.76 5.48 0.56
N CYS A 28 11.32 4.81 1.62
CA CYS A 28 11.15 3.35 1.61
C CYS A 28 9.93 2.95 0.77
N LEU A 29 8.81 3.67 0.93
CA LEU A 29 7.53 3.39 0.27
C LEU A 29 7.54 3.71 -1.22
N GLU A 30 8.32 4.70 -1.67
CA GLU A 30 8.52 4.98 -3.11
C GLU A 30 9.12 3.79 -3.88
N SER A 31 9.87 2.92 -3.19
CA SER A 31 10.46 1.71 -3.77
C SER A 31 9.55 0.48 -3.72
N LEU A 32 8.34 0.61 -3.15
CA LEU A 32 7.40 -0.49 -2.98
C LEU A 32 6.92 -1.01 -4.33
N CYS A 33 7.13 -2.31 -4.55
CA CYS A 33 6.78 -3.01 -5.78
C CYS A 33 5.64 -4.01 -5.56
N GLU A 34 5.48 -4.52 -4.35
CA GLU A 34 4.50 -5.55 -4.02
C GLU A 34 3.79 -5.18 -2.72
N LEU A 35 2.46 -5.17 -2.77
CA LEU A 35 1.61 -4.87 -1.63
C LEU A 35 0.53 -5.93 -1.48
N GLU A 36 0.40 -6.43 -0.26
CA GLU A 36 -0.71 -7.27 0.17
C GLU A 36 -1.43 -6.60 1.33
N CYS A 37 -2.75 -6.45 1.22
CA CYS A 37 -3.58 -5.74 2.19
C CYS A 37 -4.99 -6.31 2.24
N ASP A 38 -5.74 -6.01 3.30
CA ASP A 38 -7.15 -6.36 3.39
C ASP A 38 -8.07 -5.12 3.34
N THR A 39 -9.35 -5.35 3.08
CA THR A 39 -10.35 -4.27 3.01
C THR A 39 -10.79 -3.72 4.37
N PHE A 40 -10.39 -4.35 5.49
CA PHE A 40 -10.69 -3.90 6.86
C PHE A 40 -9.77 -2.76 7.30
N ILE A 41 -8.59 -2.63 6.70
CA ILE A 41 -7.68 -1.49 6.90
C ILE A 41 -8.37 -0.17 6.53
N ASP A 42 -8.21 0.83 7.39
CA ASP A 42 -8.87 2.13 7.21
C ASP A 42 -8.43 2.81 5.90
N SER A 43 -9.41 3.35 5.17
CA SER A 43 -9.20 4.00 3.87
C SER A 43 -8.14 5.11 3.87
N THR A 44 -7.93 5.80 4.99
CA THR A 44 -6.92 6.85 5.14
C THR A 44 -5.49 6.32 4.96
N PHE A 45 -5.24 5.04 5.28
CA PHE A 45 -3.93 4.43 5.03
C PHE A 45 -3.65 4.34 3.54
N PHE A 46 -4.63 3.90 2.77
CA PHE A 46 -4.46 3.75 1.32
C PHE A 46 -4.40 5.09 0.60
N TYR A 47 -5.09 6.12 1.10
CA TYR A 47 -4.87 7.50 0.64
C TYR A 47 -3.42 7.95 0.88
N GLY A 48 -2.88 7.71 2.09
CA GLY A 48 -1.48 7.98 2.40
C GLY A 48 -0.51 7.26 1.45
N LEU A 49 -0.72 5.97 1.24
CA LEU A 49 0.07 5.17 0.30
C LEU A 49 0.00 5.72 -1.13
N SER A 50 -1.17 6.15 -1.60
CA SER A 50 -1.36 6.63 -2.97
C SER A 50 -0.48 7.84 -3.33
N HIS A 51 -0.05 8.60 -2.33
CA HIS A 51 0.85 9.74 -2.55
C HIS A 51 2.30 9.31 -2.85
N PHE A 52 2.75 8.15 -2.38
CA PHE A 52 4.14 7.72 -2.44
C PHE A 52 4.34 6.45 -3.29
N CYS A 53 3.44 5.48 -3.14
CA CYS A 53 3.49 4.20 -3.81
C CYS A 53 2.82 4.29 -5.19
N GLN A 54 3.58 4.64 -6.22
CA GLN A 54 3.07 4.76 -7.61
C GLN A 54 3.66 3.70 -8.55
N ARG A 55 4.49 2.79 -8.01
CA ARG A 55 5.26 1.78 -8.76
C ARG A 55 4.94 0.35 -8.32
N ILE A 56 3.79 0.14 -7.67
CA ILE A 56 3.35 -1.21 -7.32
C ILE A 56 3.13 -1.99 -8.62
N GLN A 57 3.74 -3.17 -8.67
CA GLN A 57 3.67 -4.13 -9.76
C GLN A 57 2.76 -5.31 -9.39
N LYS A 58 2.71 -5.69 -8.12
CA LYS A 58 1.82 -6.73 -7.59
C LYS A 58 0.96 -6.15 -6.47
N LEU A 59 -0.36 -6.22 -6.64
CA LEU A 59 -1.32 -5.82 -5.61
C LEU A 59 -2.26 -7.00 -5.32
N VAL A 60 -2.28 -7.47 -4.08
CA VAL A 60 -3.20 -8.49 -3.59
C VAL A 60 -4.11 -7.86 -2.54
N ILE A 61 -5.42 -7.96 -2.74
CA ILE A 61 -6.43 -7.41 -1.83
C ILE A 61 -7.26 -8.57 -1.28
N ILE A 62 -7.27 -8.72 0.04
CA ILE A 62 -8.10 -9.70 0.74
C ILE A 62 -9.40 -9.02 1.19
N ASN A 63 -10.51 -9.50 0.68
CA ASN A 63 -11.83 -8.94 0.91
C ASN A 63 -12.42 -9.40 2.25
N MET A 64 -12.09 -8.67 3.31
CA MET A 64 -12.53 -8.94 4.68
C MET A 64 -13.76 -8.13 5.11
N ASP A 65 -14.06 -7.02 4.43
CA ASP A 65 -15.23 -6.14 4.64
C ASP A 65 -15.99 -5.94 3.33
N THR A 66 -17.32 -6.02 3.41
CA THR A 66 -18.27 -5.76 2.32
C THR A 66 -18.38 -4.28 1.93
N LYS A 67 -17.87 -3.36 2.76
CA LYS A 67 -17.90 -1.92 2.48
C LYS A 67 -16.83 -1.52 1.47
N LEU A 68 -17.20 -0.62 0.55
CA LEU A 68 -16.27 -0.04 -0.40
C LEU A 68 -15.17 0.76 0.32
N ASN A 69 -13.92 0.40 0.07
CA ASN A 69 -12.76 1.14 0.54
C ASN A 69 -12.25 2.10 -0.56
N ASN A 70 -12.71 3.36 -0.53
CA ASN A 70 -12.31 4.37 -1.51
C ASN A 70 -10.81 4.66 -1.52
N GLY A 71 -10.11 4.39 -0.41
CA GLY A 71 -8.66 4.50 -0.35
C GLY A 71 -7.96 3.47 -1.24
N ILE A 72 -8.43 2.22 -1.23
CA ILE A 72 -7.94 1.16 -2.13
C ILE A 72 -8.17 1.56 -3.59
N VAL A 73 -9.37 2.05 -3.92
CA VAL A 73 -9.67 2.56 -5.27
C VAL A 73 -8.65 3.62 -5.66
N LYS A 74 -8.39 4.59 -4.77
CA LYS A 74 -7.41 5.63 -5.02
C LYS A 74 -5.99 5.10 -5.20
N LEU A 75 -5.60 4.09 -4.42
CA LEU A 75 -4.30 3.46 -4.55
C LEU A 75 -4.14 2.76 -5.89
N ILE A 76 -5.17 2.07 -6.38
CA ILE A 76 -5.16 1.43 -7.71
C ILE A 76 -5.01 2.50 -8.82
N GLU A 77 -5.77 3.59 -8.74
CA GLU A 77 -5.77 4.67 -9.75
C GLU A 77 -4.38 5.27 -10.01
N VAL A 78 -3.53 5.36 -8.99
CA VAL A 78 -2.22 6.04 -9.11
C VAL A 78 -1.10 5.14 -9.60
N GLN A 79 -1.34 3.82 -9.76
CA GLN A 79 -0.30 2.89 -10.17
C GLN A 79 0.06 3.06 -11.64
N LYS A 80 1.36 3.16 -11.93
CA LYS A 80 1.87 3.37 -13.30
C LYS A 80 2.33 2.09 -14.00
N ASN A 81 2.44 0.97 -13.27
CA ASN A 81 3.03 -0.27 -13.79
C ASN A 81 2.48 -1.51 -13.08
N LEU A 82 1.17 -1.53 -12.79
CA LEU A 82 0.53 -2.68 -12.16
C LEU A 82 0.50 -3.85 -13.17
N LYS A 83 1.19 -4.95 -12.84
CA LYS A 83 1.31 -6.14 -13.70
C LYS A 83 0.43 -7.28 -13.22
N HIS A 84 0.19 -7.35 -11.93
CA HIS A 84 -0.60 -8.39 -11.29
C HIS A 84 -1.52 -7.76 -10.25
N PHE A 85 -2.79 -8.13 -10.33
CA PHE A 85 -3.84 -7.73 -9.43
C PHE A 85 -4.65 -8.95 -9.04
N GLU A 86 -4.83 -9.15 -7.74
CA GLU A 86 -5.61 -10.26 -7.18
C GLU A 86 -6.59 -9.72 -6.14
N TRP A 87 -7.80 -10.28 -6.15
CA TRP A 87 -8.88 -9.94 -5.22
C TRP A 87 -9.43 -11.25 -4.66
N GLU A 88 -9.13 -11.52 -3.38
CA GLU A 88 -9.46 -12.76 -2.66
C GLU A 88 -10.69 -12.59 -1.75
#